data_AF-A0A368F0D2-F1
#
_entry.id   AF-A0A368F0D2-F1
#
_cell.length_a   1.000
_cell.length_b   1.000
_cell.length_c   1.000
_cell.angle_alpha   90.00
_cell.angle_beta   90.00
_cell.angle_gamma   90.00
#
_symmetry.space_group_name_H-M   'P 1'
#
loop_
_entity.id
_entity.type
_entity.pdbx_description
1 polymer ?
#
loop_
_entity_poly.entity_id
_entity_poly.type
_entity_poly.pdbx_seq_one_letter_code
_entity_poly.pdbx_strand_id
1 'polypeptide(L)'
;TVLKQPGELVGSVCLDKGRPRVTEYSELGAELAERRAEDGRLLFCAGSIANHLYSLSFLESFCDASFHLPYHRASKKIPHVAADGTLVKPTSPNGIKLEQFVFDVFDRSKNFYIWEVKREDEFSPLKNAESAGKDCLSTCRRDLALLNK
;
A
#
# COMPACT_ATOMS: atom_id res chain seq x y z
N THR A 1 -0.89 -10.36 -5.71
CA THR A 1 -0.80 -9.03 -6.35
C THR A 1 -1.83 -8.96 -7.46
N VAL A 2 -2.12 -7.76 -7.94
CA VAL A 2 -2.88 -7.55 -9.17
C VAL A 2 -2.00 -6.78 -10.15
N LEU A 3 -2.29 -6.91 -11.44
CA LEU A 3 -1.64 -6.06 -12.43
C LEU A 3 -2.02 -4.59 -12.19
N LYS A 4 -1.01 -3.77 -11.96
CA LYS A 4 -1.17 -2.34 -11.66
C LYS A 4 -1.52 -1.55 -12.91
N GLN A 5 -2.44 -0.61 -12.77
CA GLN A 5 -2.80 0.34 -13.83
C GLN A 5 -1.96 1.62 -13.74
N PRO A 6 -1.64 2.30 -14.86
CA PRO A 6 -0.95 3.59 -14.81
C PRO A 6 -1.69 4.61 -13.93
N GLY A 7 -0.94 5.33 -13.09
CA GLY A 7 -1.50 6.32 -12.15
C GLY A 7 -2.21 5.73 -10.92
N GLU A 8 -2.21 4.41 -10.74
CA GLU A 8 -2.80 3.77 -9.57
C GLU A 8 -1.93 3.95 -8.31
N LEU A 9 -2.55 4.38 -7.21
CA LEU A 9 -1.91 4.66 -5.92
C LEU A 9 -1.81 3.39 -5.06
N VAL A 10 -1.18 2.36 -5.62
CA VAL A 10 -0.94 1.06 -4.98
C VAL A 10 0.57 0.80 -4.95
N GLY A 11 1.09 0.38 -3.79
CA GLY A 11 2.49 -0.03 -3.66
C GLY A 11 2.83 -1.20 -4.58
N SER A 12 4.05 -1.25 -5.09
CA SER A 12 4.50 -2.30 -6.00
C SER A 12 5.44 -3.25 -5.29
N VAL A 13 5.20 -4.56 -5.40
CA VAL A 13 6.15 -5.58 -4.96
C VAL A 13 7.32 -5.58 -5.94
N CYS A 14 8.55 -5.49 -5.43
CA CYS A 14 9.76 -5.45 -6.24
C CYS A 14 10.95 -6.10 -5.52
N LEU A 15 12.08 -6.19 -6.22
CA LEU A 15 13.36 -6.55 -5.62
C LEU A 15 14.20 -5.29 -5.43
N ASP A 16 14.60 -5.04 -4.18
CA ASP A 16 15.62 -4.03 -3.85
C ASP A 16 16.89 -4.77 -3.38
N LYS A 17 17.99 -4.60 -4.11
CA LYS A 17 19.27 -5.30 -3.87
C LYS A 17 19.09 -6.82 -3.67
N GLY A 18 18.22 -7.42 -4.48
CA GLY A 18 17.92 -8.86 -4.45
C GLY A 18 17.00 -9.31 -3.32
N ARG A 19 16.46 -8.40 -2.49
CA ARG A 19 15.50 -8.71 -1.43
C ARG A 19 14.10 -8.24 -1.80
N PRO A 20 13.06 -9.04 -1.54
CA PRO A 20 11.69 -8.66 -1.82
C PRO A 20 11.23 -7.54 -0.88
N ARG A 21 10.58 -6.53 -1.44
CA ARG A 21 10.00 -5.38 -0.72
C ARG A 21 8.73 -4.92 -1.41
N VAL A 22 7.94 -4.12 -0.70
CA VAL A 22 6.93 -3.28 -1.32
C VAL A 22 7.47 -1.86 -1.31
N THR A 23 7.52 -1.22 -2.47
CA THR A 23 7.80 0.21 -2.57
C THR A 23 6.48 0.96 -2.75
N GLU A 24 6.23 1.92 -1.88
CA GLU A 24 5.00 2.72 -1.96
C GLU A 24 5.06 3.69 -3.13
N TYR A 25 3.89 4.02 -3.68
CA TYR A 25 3.82 4.96 -4.82
C TYR A 25 4.38 6.35 -4.48
N SER A 26 4.34 6.74 -3.21
CA SER A 26 4.92 8.01 -2.72
C SER A 26 6.44 7.99 -2.63
N GLU A 27 7.05 6.81 -2.68
CA GLU A 27 8.50 6.61 -2.63
C GLU A 27 9.09 6.43 -4.05
N LEU A 28 8.27 5.94 -4.98
CA LEU A 28 8.61 5.86 -6.40
C LEU A 28 8.57 7.26 -7.04
N GLY A 29 9.71 7.69 -7.60
CA GLY A 29 9.74 8.87 -8.46
C GLY A 29 8.87 8.67 -9.71
N ALA A 30 8.32 9.76 -10.25
CA ALA A 30 7.40 9.72 -11.40
C ALA A 30 7.96 8.94 -12.60
N GLU A 31 9.26 9.11 -12.89
CA GLU A 31 9.96 8.39 -13.96
C GLU A 31 9.86 6.85 -13.79
N LEU A 32 10.12 6.33 -12.58
CA LEU A 32 10.06 4.90 -12.32
C LEU A 32 8.62 4.38 -12.26
N ALA A 33 7.69 5.20 -11.81
CA ALA A 33 6.27 4.85 -11.74
C ALA A 33 5.65 4.63 -13.14
N GLU A 34 6.13 5.34 -14.15
CA GLU A 34 5.65 5.24 -15.53
C GLU A 34 6.56 4.40 -16.45
N ARG A 35 7.75 4.02 -15.98
CA ARG A 35 8.70 3.20 -16.73
C ARG A 35 8.05 1.88 -17.16
N ARG A 36 8.28 1.50 -18.41
CA ARG A 36 7.77 0.27 -19.01
C ARG A 36 8.89 -0.75 -19.25
N ALA A 37 8.54 -2.02 -19.18
CA ALA A 37 9.36 -3.12 -19.66
C ALA A 37 9.25 -3.26 -21.19
N GLU A 38 10.05 -4.15 -21.77
CA GLU A 38 10.08 -4.40 -23.22
C GLU A 38 8.73 -4.86 -23.78
N ASP A 39 7.94 -5.55 -22.97
CA ASP A 39 6.59 -6.02 -23.30
C ASP A 39 5.51 -4.93 -23.20
N GLY A 40 5.89 -3.70 -22.87
CA GLY A 40 5.00 -2.55 -22.75
C GLY A 40 4.25 -2.45 -21.41
N ARG A 41 4.35 -3.44 -20.51
CA ARG A 41 3.79 -3.34 -19.15
C ARG A 41 4.62 -2.39 -18.29
N LEU A 42 4.05 -1.89 -17.19
CA LEU A 42 4.82 -1.13 -16.20
C LEU A 42 5.96 -2.01 -15.66
N LEU A 43 7.14 -1.44 -15.48
CA LEU A 43 8.27 -2.15 -14.87
C LEU A 43 7.93 -2.57 -13.43
N PHE A 44 7.21 -1.71 -12.70
CA PHE A 44 6.69 -1.96 -11.35
C PHE A 44 5.20 -2.35 -11.39
N CYS A 45 4.87 -3.41 -12.13
CA CYS A 45 3.48 -3.81 -12.38
C CYS A 45 2.81 -4.65 -11.28
N ALA A 46 3.58 -5.23 -10.34
CA ALA A 46 3.04 -6.13 -9.32
C ALA A 46 2.40 -5.35 -8.15
N GLY A 47 1.13 -4.95 -8.31
CA GLY A 47 0.39 -4.16 -7.31
C GLY A 47 0.07 -4.95 -6.04
N SER A 48 0.51 -4.46 -4.89
CA SER A 48 0.20 -5.03 -3.58
C SER A 48 -1.24 -4.74 -3.16
N ILE A 49 -2.02 -5.79 -2.95
CA ILE A 49 -3.42 -5.70 -2.51
C ILE A 49 -3.59 -5.93 -1.01
N ALA A 50 -2.49 -5.85 -0.24
CA ALA A 50 -2.44 -6.11 1.19
C ALA A 50 -2.99 -7.49 1.61
N ASN A 51 -2.87 -8.48 0.73
CA ASN A 51 -3.21 -9.89 0.99
C ASN A 51 -1.92 -10.71 0.99
N HIS A 52 -1.58 -11.27 2.16
CA HIS A 52 -0.28 -11.89 2.41
C HIS A 52 -0.47 -13.25 3.09
N LEU A 53 0.37 -14.21 2.73
CA LEU A 53 0.44 -15.52 3.37
C LEU A 53 1.78 -15.64 4.10
N TYR A 54 1.73 -16.04 5.38
CA TYR A 54 2.92 -16.25 6.20
C TYR A 54 2.90 -17.64 6.81
N SER A 55 4.06 -18.30 6.92
CA SER A 55 4.20 -19.43 7.83
C SER A 55 4.21 -18.93 9.26
N LEU A 56 3.70 -19.75 10.19
CA LEU A 56 3.73 -19.41 11.61
C LEU A 56 5.16 -19.17 12.11
N SER A 57 6.08 -20.06 11.73
CA SER A 57 7.51 -19.95 12.08
C SER A 57 8.18 -18.66 11.59
N PHE A 58 7.70 -18.08 10.48
CA PHE A 58 8.20 -16.79 10.02
C PHE A 58 7.70 -15.67 10.94
N LEU A 59 6.41 -15.67 11.30
CA LEU A 59 5.84 -14.68 12.22
C LEU A 59 6.47 -14.73 13.62
N GLU A 60 6.68 -15.94 14.15
CA GLU A 60 7.32 -16.15 15.46
C GLU A 60 8.72 -15.54 15.53
N SER A 61 9.45 -15.49 14.40
CA SER A 61 10.79 -14.87 14.34
C SER A 61 10.80 -13.36 14.58
N PHE A 62 9.63 -12.71 14.58
CA PHE A 62 9.44 -11.28 14.85
C PHE A 62 8.81 -10.99 16.21
N CYS A 63 8.45 -12.02 16.98
CA CYS A 63 7.84 -11.87 18.30
C CYS A 63 8.85 -11.57 19.43
N ASP A 64 10.08 -11.21 19.07
CA ASP A 64 11.10 -10.76 20.00
C ASP A 64 10.90 -9.27 20.35
N ALA A 65 10.95 -8.92 21.64
CA ALA A 65 10.74 -7.54 22.10
C ALA A 65 11.78 -6.53 21.57
N SER A 66 12.93 -7.00 21.09
CA SER A 66 13.95 -6.17 20.44
C SER A 66 13.68 -5.93 18.95
N PHE A 67 12.77 -6.70 18.33
CA PHE A 67 12.44 -6.54 16.93
C PHE A 67 11.52 -5.33 16.72
N HIS A 68 11.90 -4.46 15.79
CA HIS A 68 11.13 -3.27 15.44
C HIS A 68 11.15 -3.05 13.93
N LEU A 69 9.98 -2.74 13.37
CA LEU A 69 9.85 -2.29 11.99
C LEU A 69 10.26 -0.82 11.84
N PRO A 70 10.78 -0.41 10.67
CA PRO A 70 11.09 0.99 10.42
C PRO A 70 9.83 1.86 10.52
N TYR A 71 10.02 3.10 10.97
CA TYR A 71 8.95 4.10 10.93
C TYR A 71 8.94 4.84 9.60
N HIS A 72 7.78 4.86 8.97
CA HIS A 72 7.44 5.69 7.83
C HIS A 72 6.84 7.01 8.31
N ARG A 73 7.33 8.12 7.76
CA ARG A 73 6.90 9.46 8.11
C ARG A 73 5.80 9.93 7.16
N ALA A 74 4.65 10.32 7.70
CA ALA A 74 3.61 11.03 6.97
C ALA A 74 3.36 12.42 7.55
N SER A 75 3.57 13.47 6.76
CA SER A 75 3.21 14.84 7.14
C SER A 75 1.68 15.00 7.12
N LYS A 76 1.09 15.42 8.24
CA LYS A 76 -0.37 15.53 8.41
C LYS A 76 -0.79 16.91 8.93
N LYS A 77 -2.02 17.28 8.60
CA LYS A 77 -2.76 18.39 9.22
C LYS A 77 -3.46 17.81 10.45
N ILE A 78 -2.87 17.99 11.63
CA ILE A 78 -3.33 17.40 12.89
C ILE A 78 -4.09 18.49 13.66
N PRO A 79 -5.43 18.40 13.79
CA PRO A 79 -6.19 19.28 14.67
C PRO A 79 -5.62 19.21 16.09
N HIS A 80 -5.45 20.36 16.73
CA HIS A 80 -4.85 20.47 18.05
C HIS A 80 -5.51 21.58 18.86
N VAL A 81 -5.25 21.59 20.16
CA VAL A 81 -5.70 22.64 21.07
C VAL A 81 -4.54 23.62 21.27
N ALA A 82 -4.78 24.91 21.04
CA ALA A 82 -3.80 25.96 21.27
C ALA A 82 -3.63 26.25 22.78
N ALA A 83 -2.62 27.03 23.13
CA ALA A 83 -2.30 27.34 24.53
C ALA A 83 -3.44 28.06 25.29
N ASP A 84 -4.31 28.76 24.57
CA ASP A 84 -5.49 29.46 25.10
C ASP A 84 -6.74 28.56 25.21
N GLY A 85 -6.63 27.27 24.87
CA GLY A 85 -7.73 26.31 24.88
C GLY A 85 -8.54 26.26 23.59
N THR A 86 -8.22 27.05 22.57
CA THR A 86 -8.96 27.07 21.30
C THR A 86 -8.65 25.85 20.44
N LEU A 87 -9.68 25.22 19.86
CA LEU A 87 -9.50 24.14 18.89
C LEU A 87 -9.09 24.70 17.52
N VAL A 88 -7.94 24.28 17.02
CA VAL A 88 -7.37 24.73 15.74
C VAL A 88 -7.41 23.62 14.71
N LYS A 89 -7.97 23.92 13.53
CA LYS A 89 -7.90 23.07 12.33
C LYS A 89 -6.88 23.65 11.34
N PRO A 90 -5.67 23.08 11.25
CA PRO A 90 -4.57 23.68 10.48
C PRO A 90 -4.81 23.63 8.97
N THR A 91 -4.33 24.65 8.26
CA THR A 91 -4.43 24.77 6.79
C THR A 91 -3.22 24.15 6.06
N SER A 92 -2.07 24.03 6.72
CA SER A 92 -0.86 23.35 6.26
C SER A 92 -0.44 22.23 7.23
N PRO A 93 0.38 21.25 6.81
CA PRO A 93 0.87 20.20 7.71
C PRO A 93 1.64 20.79 8.90
N ASN A 94 1.26 20.39 10.11
CA ASN A 94 1.81 20.88 11.38
C ASN A 94 2.37 19.76 12.27
N GLY A 95 2.36 18.52 11.77
CA GLY A 95 2.87 17.38 12.52
C GLY A 95 3.17 16.18 11.65
N ILE A 96 3.75 15.17 12.29
CA ILE A 96 4.17 13.92 11.66
C ILE A 96 3.40 12.78 12.32
N LYS A 97 2.85 11.89 11.49
CA LYS A 97 2.39 10.56 11.89
C LYS A 97 3.49 9.56 11.55
N LEU A 98 3.85 8.72 12.52
CA LEU A 98 4.75 7.59 12.32
C LEU A 98 3.91 6.34 12.11
N GLU A 99 4.19 5.59 11.04
CA GLU A 99 3.47 4.36 10.67
C GLU A 99 4.49 3.24 10.44
N GLN A 100 4.15 2.01 10.81
CA GLN A 100 4.90 0.81 10.42
C GLN A 100 4.07 0.05 9.41
N PHE A 101 4.70 -0.53 8.39
CA PHE A 101 3.97 -1.29 7.38
C PHE A 101 4.15 -2.79 7.56
N VAL A 102 3.03 -3.53 7.48
CA VAL A 102 2.99 -4.99 7.70
C VAL A 102 3.90 -5.76 6.73
N PHE A 103 4.17 -5.21 5.55
CA PHE A 103 5.01 -5.83 4.51
C PHE A 103 6.50 -5.49 4.65
N ASP A 104 6.91 -4.65 5.60
CA ASP A 104 8.33 -4.32 5.82
C ASP A 104 9.16 -5.52 6.32
N VAL A 105 8.50 -6.62 6.69
CA VAL A 105 9.15 -7.90 7.04
C VAL A 105 9.60 -8.71 5.82
N PHE A 106 9.14 -8.37 4.59
CA PHE A 106 9.38 -9.20 3.40
C PHE A 106 10.86 -9.43 3.13
N ASP A 107 11.71 -8.45 3.41
CA ASP A 107 13.15 -8.53 3.15
C ASP A 107 13.87 -9.60 3.99
N ARG A 108 13.20 -10.16 5.01
CA ARG A 108 13.67 -11.26 5.85
C ARG A 108 13.19 -12.63 5.38
N SER A 109 12.27 -12.68 4.42
CA SER A 109 11.80 -13.96 3.88
C SER A 109 12.90 -14.62 3.05
N LYS A 110 13.17 -15.90 3.36
CA LYS A 110 14.08 -16.75 2.55
C LYS A 110 13.37 -17.36 1.35
N ASN A 111 12.05 -17.52 1.42
CA ASN A 111 11.20 -18.12 0.40
C ASN A 111 10.03 -17.16 0.16
N PHE A 112 10.16 -16.30 -0.86
CA PHE A 112 9.17 -15.30 -1.18
C PHE A 112 8.57 -15.58 -2.56
N TYR A 113 7.24 -15.61 -2.61
CA TYR A 113 6.49 -15.88 -3.82
C TYR A 113 5.46 -14.78 -4.04
N ILE A 114 5.22 -14.46 -5.31
CA ILE A 114 4.16 -13.55 -5.72
C ILE A 114 3.10 -14.38 -6.42
N TRP A 115 1.86 -14.27 -5.94
CA TRP A 115 0.71 -14.86 -6.60
C TRP A 115 -0.11 -13.74 -7.23
N GLU A 116 -0.08 -13.63 -8.56
CA GLU A 116 -0.90 -12.68 -9.30
C GLU A 116 -2.30 -13.23 -9.53
N VAL A 117 -3.31 -12.41 -9.25
CA VAL A 117 -4.73 -12.75 -9.42
C VAL A 117 -5.40 -11.75 -10.35
N LYS A 118 -6.54 -12.16 -10.90
CA LYS A 118 -7.40 -11.25 -11.66
C LYS A 118 -8.02 -10.23 -10.71
N ARG A 119 -7.98 -8.96 -11.10
CA ARG A 119 -8.47 -7.85 -10.26
C ARG A 119 -9.97 -7.95 -10.05
N GLU A 120 -10.69 -8.22 -11.12
CA GLU A 120 -12.15 -8.33 -11.16
C GLU A 120 -12.68 -9.43 -10.24
N ASP A 121 -11.86 -10.44 -9.95
CA ASP A 121 -12.22 -11.57 -9.08
C ASP A 121 -11.88 -11.29 -7.61
N GLU A 122 -10.77 -10.60 -7.33
CA GLU A 122 -10.17 -10.59 -5.99
C GLU A 122 -9.88 -9.19 -5.40
N PHE A 123 -10.08 -8.10 -6.14
CA PHE A 123 -9.70 -6.77 -5.66
C PHE A 123 -10.62 -5.62 -6.12
N SER A 124 -11.49 -5.17 -5.21
CA SER A 124 -12.27 -3.93 -5.33
C SER A 124 -12.23 -3.15 -4.00
N PRO A 125 -11.26 -2.24 -3.80
CA PRO A 125 -11.03 -1.60 -2.52
C PRO A 125 -12.07 -0.50 -2.22
N LEU A 126 -12.41 -0.34 -0.94
CA LEU A 126 -13.22 0.77 -0.43
C LEU A 126 -12.31 1.76 0.32
N LYS A 127 -12.03 2.91 -0.29
CA LYS A 127 -11.08 3.92 0.19
C LYS A 127 -11.69 5.33 0.26
N ASN A 128 -12.66 5.62 -0.61
CA ASN A 128 -13.14 6.98 -0.85
C ASN A 128 -14.65 7.11 -0.63
N ALA A 129 -15.10 8.35 -0.46
CA ALA A 129 -16.52 8.70 -0.51
C ALA A 129 -17.09 8.53 -1.93
N GLU A 130 -18.41 8.38 -2.05
CA GLU A 130 -19.11 8.23 -3.35
C GLU A 130 -18.78 9.32 -4.36
N SER A 131 -18.60 10.56 -3.90
CA SER A 131 -18.27 11.70 -4.76
C SER A 131 -16.95 11.55 -5.53
N ALA A 132 -16.06 10.65 -5.12
CA ALA A 132 -14.82 10.37 -5.83
C ALA A 132 -15.03 9.50 -7.09
N GLY A 133 -16.12 8.74 -7.17
CA GLY A 133 -16.43 7.84 -8.29
C GLY A 133 -15.43 6.69 -8.51
N LYS A 134 -14.49 6.49 -7.60
CA LYS A 134 -13.43 5.47 -7.66
C LYS A 134 -13.15 4.92 -6.26
N ASP A 135 -12.96 3.61 -6.15
CA ASP A 135 -12.67 2.90 -4.90
C ASP A 135 -13.66 3.31 -3.78
N CYS A 136 -14.95 3.36 -4.12
CA CYS A 136 -16.08 3.77 -3.28
C CYS A 136 -17.12 2.63 -3.18
N LEU A 137 -18.20 2.84 -2.41
CA LEU A 137 -19.20 1.79 -2.17
C LEU A 137 -19.90 1.38 -3.46
N SER A 138 -20.21 2.32 -4.36
CA SER A 138 -20.81 2.00 -5.67
C SER A 138 -19.90 1.15 -6.55
N THR A 139 -18.59 1.41 -6.57
CA THR A 139 -17.65 0.55 -7.33
C THR A 139 -17.58 -0.85 -6.73
N CYS A 140 -17.46 -0.98 -5.40
CA CYS A 140 -17.43 -2.29 -4.75
C CYS A 140 -18.71 -3.11 -5.02
N ARG A 141 -19.88 -2.48 -4.94
CA ARG A 141 -21.16 -3.14 -5.23
C ARG A 141 -21.28 -3.59 -6.67
N ARG A 142 -20.87 -2.74 -7.62
CA ARG A 142 -20.86 -3.08 -9.04
C ARG A 142 -19.94 -4.26 -9.31
N ASP A 143 -18.71 -4.22 -8.80
CA ASP A 143 -17.70 -5.24 -9.08
C ASP A 143 -18.13 -6.59 -8.49
N LEU A 144 -18.65 -6.61 -7.25
CA LEU A 144 -19.22 -7.82 -6.65
C LEU A 144 -20.43 -8.35 -7.44
N ALA A 145 -21.28 -7.47 -7.98
CA ALA A 145 -22.41 -7.88 -8.81
C ALA A 145 -21.98 -8.40 -10.19
N LEU A 146 -20.83 -7.97 -10.73
CA LEU A 146 -20.27 -8.49 -11.97
C LEU A 146 -19.62 -9.85 -11.77
N LEU A 147 -18.93 -10.06 -10.63
CA LEU A 147 -18.30 -11.34 -10.28
C LEU A 147 -19.31 -12.49 -10.12
N ASN A 148 -20.52 -12.18 -9.63
CA ASN A 148 -21.57 -13.17 -9.36
C ASN A 148 -22.54 -13.42 -10.53
N LYS A 149 -22.22 -12.95 -11.74
CA LYS A 149 -23.01 -13.18 -12.95
C LYS A 149 -22.45 -14.33 -13.77
#